data_AF-A0A3B8QCD8-F1
#
_entry.id   AF-A0A3B8QCD8-F1
#
_cell.length_a   1.000
_cell.length_b   1.000
_cell.length_c   1.000
_cell.angle_alpha   90.00
_cell.angle_beta   90.00
_cell.angle_gamma   90.00
#
_symmetry.space_group_name_H-M   'P 1'
#
loop_
_entity.id
_entity.type
_entity.pdbx_description
1 polymer ?
#
loop_
_entity_poly.entity_id
_entity_poly.type
_entity_poly.pdbx_seq_one_letter_code
_entity_poly.pdbx_strand_id
1 'polypeptide(L)'
;MLHDDLIHGAYATSAPGDRNRSLGRIECETPLLPEVIAEGVWGEACELLRSRLPVSWIQRLADRAETLYVRNARFRRRLQEPGNRGRDWLWAFTRHWLAALIHEHRPHLSNQLPSCFSNGVAISRKYLNSDRPEARGKVASRTRHYSRTPVA
;
A
#
# COMPACT_ATOMS: atom_id res chain seq x y z
N MET A 1 56.03 12.58 45.96
CA MET A 1 56.07 11.95 44.62
C MET A 1 54.63 11.81 44.18
N LEU A 2 54.06 12.80 43.47
CA LEU A 2 54.10 13.02 42.01
C LEU A 2 53.47 11.82 41.27
N HIS A 3 52.19 11.95 40.86
CA HIS A 3 51.69 12.17 39.47
C HIS A 3 51.65 10.85 38.67
N ASP A 4 50.70 10.51 37.79
CA ASP A 4 49.43 11.04 37.29
C ASP A 4 48.89 9.93 36.34
N ASP A 5 47.78 10.19 35.65
CA ASP A 5 47.38 9.63 34.33
C ASP A 5 46.47 8.38 34.32
N LEU A 6 45.16 8.57 34.04
CA LEU A 6 44.48 8.47 32.71
C LEU A 6 44.04 7.00 32.42
N ILE A 7 42.84 6.57 31.96
CA ILE A 7 41.76 7.13 31.12
C ILE A 7 40.53 6.18 31.16
N HIS A 8 39.35 6.80 31.20
CA HIS A 8 38.08 6.54 30.51
C HIS A 8 37.53 5.11 30.33
N GLY A 9 36.29 4.95 30.80
CA GLY A 9 35.13 4.95 29.88
C GLY A 9 35.02 3.78 28.92
N ALA A 10 34.39 2.70 29.37
CA ALA A 10 33.78 1.70 28.50
C ALA A 10 32.25 1.76 28.62
N TYR A 11 31.66 2.90 28.25
CA TYR A 11 30.31 2.86 27.69
C TYR A 11 30.43 2.10 26.38
N ALA A 12 29.81 0.93 26.32
CA ALA A 12 29.68 0.14 25.11
C ALA A 12 29.21 1.06 23.98
N THR A 13 30.15 1.36 23.07
CA THR A 13 29.86 2.04 21.82
C THR A 13 29.07 1.06 20.99
N SER A 14 27.73 1.16 21.06
CA SER A 14 26.86 0.58 20.04
C SER A 14 27.38 1.06 18.69
N ALA A 15 27.80 0.10 17.87
CA ALA A 15 28.43 0.36 16.58
C ALA A 15 27.60 1.35 15.74
N PRO A 16 28.22 2.33 15.04
CA PRO A 16 27.50 3.33 14.25
C PRO A 16 26.78 2.76 13.00
N GLY A 17 26.85 1.44 12.75
CA GLY A 17 26.38 0.82 11.52
C GLY A 17 24.93 0.34 11.52
N ASP A 18 24.26 0.21 12.68
CA ASP A 18 22.98 -0.50 12.75
C ASP A 18 21.74 0.41 12.65
N ARG A 19 21.89 1.69 13.04
CA ARG A 19 20.78 2.67 13.00
C ARG A 19 20.25 2.92 11.58
N ASN A 20 21.05 2.64 10.54
CA ASN A 20 20.67 2.90 9.16
C ASN A 20 19.92 1.73 8.49
N ARG A 21 19.94 0.51 9.08
CA ARG A 21 19.13 -0.61 8.59
C ARG A 21 17.70 -0.59 9.12
N SER A 22 17.47 0.04 10.27
CA SER A 22 16.14 0.23 10.87
C SER A 22 15.43 1.49 10.37
N LEU A 23 16.17 2.50 9.89
CA LEU A 23 15.60 3.70 9.29
C LEU A 23 15.03 3.36 7.90
N GLY A 24 13.75 3.65 7.68
CA GLY A 24 13.06 3.35 6.44
C GLY A 24 12.25 2.06 6.42
N ARG A 25 12.11 1.34 7.53
CA ARG A 25 11.06 0.31 7.67
C ARG A 25 9.79 0.93 8.25
N ILE A 26 8.65 0.59 7.65
CA ILE A 26 7.35 1.16 8.03
C ILE A 26 7.04 0.90 9.51
N GLU A 27 7.29 -0.31 10.01
CA GLU A 27 6.98 -0.72 11.39
C GLU A 27 7.88 -0.08 12.46
N CYS A 28 9.05 0.43 12.07
CA CYS A 28 9.96 1.12 12.99
C CYS A 28 9.55 2.59 13.22
N GLU A 29 8.85 3.18 12.26
CA GLU A 29 8.47 4.61 12.27
C GLU A 29 6.96 4.80 12.45
N THR A 30 6.17 3.75 12.30
CA THR A 30 4.70 3.76 12.40
C THR A 30 4.21 2.47 13.05
N PRO A 31 3.02 2.44 13.67
CA PRO A 31 2.41 1.21 14.17
C PRO A 31 1.84 0.31 13.05
N LEU A 32 2.17 0.57 11.78
CA LEU A 32 1.64 -0.16 10.63
C LEU A 32 2.52 -1.38 10.34
N LEU A 33 1.88 -2.52 10.11
CA LEU A 33 2.53 -3.75 9.66
C LEU A 33 2.11 -4.01 8.20
N PRO A 34 2.98 -3.79 7.21
CA PRO A 34 2.63 -3.93 5.79
C PRO A 34 2.08 -5.30 5.42
N GLU A 35 2.62 -6.36 6.03
CA GLU A 35 2.18 -7.74 5.79
C GLU A 35 0.73 -7.97 6.24
N VAL A 36 0.35 -7.48 7.42
CA VAL A 36 -1.02 -7.58 7.94
C VAL A 36 -2.01 -6.82 7.05
N ILE A 37 -1.62 -5.65 6.54
CA ILE A 37 -2.45 -4.89 5.59
C ILE A 37 -2.58 -5.65 4.26
N ALA A 38 -1.48 -6.22 3.77
CA ALA A 38 -1.47 -7.01 2.54
C ALA A 38 -2.33 -8.27 2.64
N GLU A 39 -2.25 -8.98 3.76
CA GLU A 39 -3.10 -10.15 4.04
C GLU A 39 -4.58 -9.77 4.11
N GLY A 40 -4.92 -8.68 4.81
CA GLY A 40 -6.29 -8.20 4.89
C GLY A 40 -6.87 -7.83 3.51
N VAL A 41 -6.10 -7.10 2.70
CA VAL A 41 -6.50 -6.75 1.32
C VAL A 41 -6.60 -7.98 0.41
N TRP A 42 -5.69 -8.94 0.57
CA TRP A 42 -5.73 -10.22 -0.14
C TRP A 42 -6.98 -11.02 0.21
N GLY A 43 -7.35 -11.06 1.49
CA GLY A 43 -8.57 -11.69 1.98
C GLY A 43 -9.82 -11.05 1.37
N GLU A 44 -9.91 -9.71 1.41
CA GLU A 44 -10.99 -8.97 0.76
C GLU A 44 -11.14 -9.34 -0.72
N ALA A 45 -10.03 -9.38 -1.46
CA ALA A 45 -10.06 -9.74 -2.89
C ALA A 45 -10.52 -11.19 -3.11
N CYS A 46 -10.07 -12.13 -2.27
CA CYS A 46 -10.50 -13.52 -2.36
C CYS A 46 -12.00 -13.69 -2.11
N GLU A 47 -12.56 -12.96 -1.14
CA GLU A 47 -14.00 -12.94 -0.86
C GLU A 47 -14.79 -12.38 -2.05
N LEU A 48 -14.38 -11.23 -2.58
CA LEU A 48 -15.05 -10.58 -3.72
C LEU A 48 -15.03 -11.44 -4.98
N LEU A 49 -13.92 -12.16 -5.22
CA LEU A 49 -13.74 -13.00 -6.39
C LEU A 49 -14.25 -14.43 -6.18
N ARG A 50 -14.62 -14.79 -4.95
CA ARG A 50 -14.93 -16.17 -4.53
C ARG A 50 -13.89 -17.18 -5.02
N SER A 51 -12.63 -16.76 -5.03
CA SER A 51 -11.50 -17.51 -5.61
C SER A 51 -10.22 -17.22 -4.84
N ARG A 52 -9.35 -18.22 -4.72
CA ARG A 52 -8.05 -18.04 -4.07
C ARG A 52 -7.02 -17.44 -5.02
N LEU A 53 -6.41 -16.36 -4.55
CA LEU A 53 -5.23 -15.76 -5.18
C LEU A 53 -3.95 -16.41 -4.61
N PRO A 54 -2.80 -16.30 -5.29
CA PRO A 54 -1.53 -16.78 -4.74
C PRO A 54 -1.20 -16.10 -3.42
N VAL A 55 -0.88 -16.87 -2.37
CA VAL A 55 -0.53 -16.35 -1.04
C VAL A 55 0.79 -15.56 -1.09
N SER A 56 1.71 -15.94 -1.99
CA SER A 56 2.99 -15.23 -2.19
C SER A 56 2.82 -13.78 -2.63
N TRP A 57 1.64 -13.37 -3.11
CA TRP A 57 1.36 -11.98 -3.44
C TRP A 57 1.26 -11.09 -2.20
N ILE A 58 0.96 -11.64 -1.02
CA ILE A 58 0.99 -10.91 0.25
C ILE A 58 2.39 -10.34 0.48
N GLN A 59 3.42 -11.19 0.43
CA GLN A 59 4.81 -10.76 0.58
C GLN A 59 5.22 -9.73 -0.49
N ARG A 60 4.86 -9.97 -1.76
CA ARG A 60 5.16 -9.05 -2.87
C ARG A 60 4.57 -7.64 -2.64
N LEU A 61 3.38 -7.56 -2.03
CA LEU A 61 2.73 -6.29 -1.68
C LEU A 61 3.42 -5.61 -0.49
N ALA A 62 3.77 -6.38 0.55
CA ALA A 62 4.50 -5.87 1.71
C ALA A 62 5.88 -5.30 1.30
N ASP A 63 6.66 -6.05 0.52
CA ASP A 63 7.97 -5.62 0.01
C ASP A 63 7.86 -4.34 -0.83
N ARG A 64 6.77 -4.22 -1.61
CA ARG A 64 6.50 -3.02 -2.40
C ARG A 64 6.22 -1.81 -1.52
N ALA A 65 5.47 -1.98 -0.43
CA ALA A 65 5.19 -0.92 0.52
C ALA A 65 6.50 -0.44 1.18
N GLU A 66 7.32 -1.36 1.67
CA GLU A 66 8.62 -1.04 2.29
C GLU A 66 9.56 -0.32 1.29
N THR A 67 9.66 -0.84 0.07
CA THR A 67 10.47 -0.22 -1.00
C THR A 67 10.03 1.22 -1.30
N LEU A 68 8.72 1.47 -1.36
CA LEU A 68 8.20 2.81 -1.60
C LEU A 68 8.37 3.73 -0.39
N TYR A 69 8.29 3.19 0.83
CA TYR A 69 8.53 3.96 2.05
C TYR A 69 9.96 4.47 2.14
N VAL A 70 10.94 3.64 1.79
CA VAL A 70 12.35 4.04 1.72
C VAL A 70 12.59 5.10 0.65
N ARG A 71 11.94 4.97 -0.52
CA ARG A 71 12.32 5.75 -1.71
C ARG A 71 11.47 6.99 -1.96
N ASN A 72 10.25 7.07 -1.41
CA ASN A 72 9.29 8.12 -1.73
C ASN A 72 8.87 8.88 -0.47
N ALA A 73 9.46 10.06 -0.26
CA ALA A 73 9.17 10.91 0.89
C ALA A 73 7.69 11.32 0.98
N ARG A 74 6.99 11.48 -0.16
CA ARG A 74 5.56 11.81 -0.17
C ARG A 74 4.72 10.62 0.34
N PHE A 75 5.04 9.41 -0.10
CA PHE A 75 4.40 8.19 0.40
C PHE A 75 4.67 8.00 1.89
N ARG A 76 5.94 8.14 2.32
CA ARG A 76 6.32 8.11 3.74
C ARG A 76 5.49 9.06 4.59
N ARG A 77 5.40 10.33 4.16
CA ARG A 77 4.62 11.36 4.86
C ARG A 77 3.13 11.01 4.96
N ARG A 78 2.55 10.36 3.95
CA ARG A 78 1.16 9.88 4.00
C ARG A 78 0.95 8.82 5.09
N LEU A 79 1.90 7.90 5.21
CA LEU A 79 1.82 6.79 6.17
C LEU A 79 2.05 7.25 7.62
N GLN A 80 2.74 8.38 7.80
CA GLN A 80 2.95 9.03 9.10
C GLN A 80 1.81 10.01 9.47
N GLU A 81 0.74 10.11 8.67
CA GLU A 81 -0.41 10.97 9.02
C GLU A 81 -1.10 10.47 10.31
N PRO A 82 -1.55 11.38 11.19
CA PRO A 82 -2.08 11.02 12.50
C PRO A 82 -3.41 10.24 12.43
N GLY A 83 -3.67 9.48 13.49
CA GLY A 83 -4.84 8.61 13.60
C GLY A 83 -4.79 7.44 12.61
N ASN A 84 -5.93 7.08 12.03
CA ASN A 84 -6.03 5.93 11.12
C ASN A 84 -5.66 6.27 9.66
N ARG A 85 -5.30 7.52 9.34
CA ARG A 85 -5.09 7.95 7.96
C ARG A 85 -3.93 7.24 7.29
N GLY A 86 -2.81 7.03 7.99
CA GLY A 86 -1.68 6.28 7.45
C GLY A 86 -2.06 4.84 7.07
N ARG A 87 -2.84 4.18 7.92
CA ARG A 87 -3.42 2.86 7.65
C ARG A 87 -4.33 2.89 6.43
N ASP A 88 -5.26 3.84 6.36
CA ASP A 88 -6.22 3.95 5.26
C ASP A 88 -5.53 4.18 3.92
N TRP A 89 -4.48 5.02 3.89
CA TRP A 89 -3.63 5.20 2.71
C TRP A 89 -2.94 3.92 2.30
N LEU A 90 -2.28 3.23 3.23
CA LEU A 90 -1.59 1.98 2.94
C LEU A 90 -2.57 0.92 2.42
N TRP A 91 -3.75 0.80 3.01
CA TRP A 91 -4.81 -0.10 2.54
C TRP A 91 -5.25 0.22 1.10
N ALA A 92 -5.50 1.51 0.80
CA ALA A 92 -5.90 1.96 -0.53
C ALA A 92 -4.85 1.67 -1.60
N PHE A 93 -3.57 1.95 -1.30
CA PHE A 93 -2.46 1.63 -2.20
C PHE A 93 -2.33 0.12 -2.43
N THR A 94 -2.42 -0.68 -1.38
CA THR A 94 -2.31 -2.14 -1.48
C THR A 94 -3.46 -2.74 -2.30
N ARG A 95 -4.69 -2.23 -2.17
CA ARG A 95 -5.80 -2.63 -3.06
C ARG A 95 -5.51 -2.31 -4.52
N HIS A 96 -5.00 -1.10 -4.80
CA HIS A 96 -4.65 -0.70 -6.16
C HIS A 96 -3.55 -1.59 -6.76
N TRP A 97 -2.50 -1.91 -5.99
CA TRP A 97 -1.43 -2.78 -6.45
C TRP A 97 -1.88 -4.23 -6.63
N LEU A 98 -2.73 -4.75 -5.75
CA LEU A 98 -3.30 -6.08 -5.91
C LEU A 98 -4.19 -6.16 -7.16
N ALA A 99 -5.01 -5.13 -7.41
CA ALA A 99 -5.80 -5.06 -8.64
C ALA A 99 -4.91 -5.09 -9.90
N ALA A 100 -3.77 -4.39 -9.88
CA ALA A 100 -2.79 -4.44 -10.96
C ALA A 100 -2.17 -5.84 -11.13
N LEU A 101 -1.83 -6.53 -10.03
CA LEU A 101 -1.32 -7.92 -10.07
C LEU A 101 -2.37 -8.90 -10.63
N ILE A 102 -3.64 -8.75 -10.24
CA ILE A 102 -4.74 -9.55 -10.76
C ILE A 102 -4.90 -9.28 -12.26
N HIS A 103 -4.88 -8.02 -12.69
CA HIS A 103 -4.96 -7.66 -14.11
C HIS A 103 -3.83 -8.28 -14.94
N GLU A 104 -2.60 -8.24 -14.43
CA GLU A 104 -1.42 -8.78 -15.10
C GLU A 104 -1.46 -10.31 -15.22
N HIS A 105 -1.76 -11.03 -14.14
CA HIS A 105 -1.62 -12.48 -14.10
C HIS A 105 -2.92 -13.26 -14.32
N ARG A 106 -4.09 -12.64 -14.06
CA ARG A 106 -5.42 -13.27 -14.12
C ARG A 106 -6.47 -12.28 -14.63
N PRO A 107 -6.38 -11.82 -15.90
CA PRO A 107 -7.26 -10.76 -16.43
C PRO A 107 -8.75 -11.09 -16.35
N HIS A 108 -9.12 -12.38 -16.45
CA HIS A 108 -10.51 -12.83 -16.28
C HIS A 108 -11.08 -12.55 -14.88
N LEU A 109 -10.26 -12.59 -13.83
CA LEU A 109 -10.65 -12.19 -12.47
C LEU A 109 -10.65 -10.67 -12.31
N SER A 110 -9.74 -9.96 -12.99
CA SER A 110 -9.70 -8.50 -12.94
C SER A 110 -11.01 -7.87 -13.41
N ASN A 111 -11.62 -8.43 -14.46
CA ASN A 111 -12.92 -7.97 -14.97
C ASN A 111 -14.09 -8.20 -13.98
N GLN A 112 -13.89 -9.06 -12.99
CA GLN A 112 -14.85 -9.33 -11.93
C GLN A 112 -14.62 -8.46 -10.71
N LEU A 113 -13.49 -7.77 -10.59
CA LEU A 113 -13.21 -6.94 -9.43
C LEU A 113 -14.04 -5.64 -9.48
N PRO A 114 -14.69 -5.21 -8.38
CA PRO A 114 -15.37 -3.92 -8.35
C PRO A 114 -14.40 -2.76 -8.60
N SER A 115 -14.80 -1.76 -9.39
CA SER A 115 -13.94 -0.61 -9.71
C SER A 115 -13.52 0.19 -8.47
N CYS A 116 -14.34 0.22 -7.42
CA CYS A 116 -13.99 0.86 -6.15
C CYS A 116 -12.78 0.21 -5.46
N PHE A 117 -12.64 -1.12 -5.57
CA PHE A 117 -11.47 -1.83 -5.05
C PHE A 117 -10.20 -1.36 -5.75
N SER A 118 -10.20 -1.33 -7.09
CA SER A 118 -9.04 -0.92 -7.89
C SER A 118 -8.62 0.53 -7.65
N ASN A 119 -9.56 1.39 -7.26
CA ASN A 119 -9.31 2.79 -6.91
C ASN A 119 -8.88 2.99 -5.45
N GLY A 120 -8.76 1.91 -4.67
CA GLY A 120 -8.40 1.97 -3.25
C GLY A 120 -9.52 2.51 -2.35
N VAL A 121 -10.74 2.65 -2.87
CA VAL A 121 -11.89 3.17 -2.12
C VAL A 121 -12.47 2.06 -1.25
N ALA A 122 -12.91 2.42 -0.04
CA ALA A 122 -13.61 1.49 0.85
C ALA A 122 -14.79 0.83 0.12
N ILE A 123 -14.83 -0.49 0.19
CA ILE A 123 -15.95 -1.26 -0.34
C ILE A 123 -17.13 -1.02 0.59
N SER A 124 -18.19 -0.38 0.08
CA SER A 124 -19.42 -0.26 0.85
C SER A 124 -19.97 -1.66 1.16
N ARG A 125 -20.47 -1.86 2.39
CA ARG A 125 -21.08 -3.14 2.85
C ARG A 125 -22.10 -3.72 1.87
N LYS A 126 -22.77 -2.86 1.09
CA LYS A 126 -23.67 -3.27 0.00
C LYS A 126 -23.01 -4.25 -0.99
N TYR A 127 -21.75 -4.08 -1.33
CA TYR A 127 -21.05 -4.98 -2.27
C TYR A 127 -20.66 -6.34 -1.68
N LEU A 128 -20.55 -6.44 -0.35
CA LEU A 128 -20.26 -7.71 0.34
C LEU A 128 -21.51 -8.60 0.47
N ASN A 129 -22.69 -7.97 0.55
CA ASN A 129 -23.97 -8.66 0.76
C ASN A 129 -24.78 -8.85 -0.54
N SER A 130 -24.35 -8.26 -1.65
CA SER A 130 -25.01 -8.44 -2.95
C SER A 130 -24.54 -9.72 -3.63
N ASP A 131 -25.43 -10.70 -3.74
CA ASP A 131 -25.36 -11.71 -4.82
C ASP A 131 -25.50 -10.96 -6.15
N ARG A 132 -24.36 -10.56 -6.72
CA ARG A 132 -24.21 -9.68 -7.90
C ARG A 132 -25.28 -9.93 -9.00
N PRO A 133 -25.79 -8.90 -9.69
CA PRO A 133 -24.99 -8.21 -10.71
C PRO A 133 -25.40 -6.75 -11.03
N GLU A 134 -24.88 -5.72 -10.35
CA GLU A 134 -25.10 -4.31 -10.80
C GLU A 134 -23.87 -3.40 -10.64
N ALA A 135 -22.73 -3.80 -11.21
CA ALA A 135 -21.63 -2.86 -11.45
C ALA A 135 -21.04 -2.98 -12.86
N ARG A 136 -21.82 -3.50 -13.81
CA ARG A 136 -21.51 -3.40 -15.23
C ARG A 136 -22.10 -2.10 -15.77
N GLY A 137 -21.22 -1.17 -16.11
CA GLY A 137 -21.52 -0.08 -17.03
C GLY A 137 -22.19 1.14 -16.41
N LYS A 138 -21.38 2.14 -16.10
CA LYS A 138 -21.56 3.54 -16.54
C LYS A 138 -20.32 4.34 -16.12
N VAL A 139 -19.19 4.05 -16.76
CA VAL A 139 -18.25 5.15 -17.04
C VAL A 139 -18.93 5.91 -18.15
N ALA A 140 -19.65 6.97 -17.79
CA ALA A 140 -20.12 7.93 -18.77
C ALA A 140 -18.89 8.43 -19.52
N SER A 141 -18.76 8.01 -20.77
CA SER A 141 -17.81 8.55 -21.74
C SER A 141 -18.02 10.05 -21.78
N ARG A 142 -17.21 10.79 -21.02
CA ARG A 142 -17.17 12.24 -21.09
C ARG A 142 -16.36 12.56 -22.34
N THR A 143 -16.98 12.40 -23.50
CA THR A 143 -16.49 12.91 -24.78
C THR A 143 -16.32 14.41 -24.60
N ARG A 144 -15.08 14.87 -24.36
CA ARG A 144 -14.74 16.27 -24.53
C ARG A 144 -14.74 16.51 -26.03
N HIS A 145 -15.84 17.06 -26.54
CA HIS A 145 -15.79 17.81 -27.79
C HIS A 145 -14.86 19.01 -27.57
N TYR A 146 -13.63 18.91 -28.07
CA TYR A 146 -12.84 20.09 -28.35
C TYR A 146 -13.34 20.64 -29.69
N SER A 147 -14.18 21.67 -29.61
CA SER A 147 -14.51 22.51 -30.75
C SER A 147 -13.23 23.21 -31.21
N ARG A 148 -12.76 22.82 -32.39
CA ARG A 148 -11.67 23.45 -33.12
C ARG A 148 -12.23 24.75 -33.71
N THR A 149 -11.89 25.90 -33.14
CA THR A 149 -12.11 27.19 -33.80
C THR A 149 -11.09 27.34 -34.93
N PRO A 150 -11.51 27.67 -36.16
CA PRO A 150 -10.60 28.14 -37.18
C PRO A 150 -10.29 29.62 -36.93
N VAL A 151 -9.01 29.97 -36.86
CA VAL A 151 -8.56 31.36 -36.99
C VAL A 151 -8.46 31.63 -38.49
N ALA A 152 -9.20 32.65 -38.94
CA ALA A 152 -9.12 33.23 -40.27
C ALA A 152 -7.93 34.20 -40.36
#